data_AF-A0AAD3RSN3-F1
#
_entry.id   AF-A0AAD3RSN3-F1
#
_cell.length_a   1.000
_cell.length_b   1.000
_cell.length_c   1.000
_cell.angle_alpha   90.00
_cell.angle_beta   90.00
_cell.angle_gamma   90.00
#
_symmetry.space_group_name_H-M   'P 1'
#
loop_
_entity.id
_entity.type
_entity.pdbx_description
1 polymer ?
#
loop_
_entity_poly.entity_id
_entity_poly.type
_entity_poly.pdbx_seq_one_letter_code
_entity_poly.pdbx_strand_id
1 'polypeptide(L)'
;MEIFLVATPGLEEPLAAEARELGFDARIQPGGVTFTGGWPEVWRANLKIRGATRVLARIGAFRAMHPAQLDKRARRFPWADWLRPDVPVRIEATSRKSRIYHAGAIIQRIEAAIRDSIGAPIAEDAPVTLKVRIEDDLCTLSLDTSGESLHRRGHKQAVGKAPMRETMAAMFLRLCGFNGAEPVLDPMCGSGTFVIEAAEIAAGLAPGRMRHFAFEQLPGFDAQLWERMRAAPAIPPAPAAIRYHGSDRDAGAIRMSRENAGRAGLESWTQFENLPISDLQRPEGPPGLVIINPPYGARIGNKGPLFGLHAALGEVLRERFSGWRIGLVTSDAALARATGLPFYEPGPYIAHGGLKIRLWQTGPL
;
A
#
# COMPACT_ATOMS: atom_id res chain seq x y z
N MET A 1 17.83 -2.31 -15.34
CA MET A 1 16.46 -2.15 -15.89
C MET A 1 15.74 -1.02 -15.15
N GLU A 2 14.70 -0.44 -15.73
CA GLU A 2 13.84 0.52 -15.01
C GLU A 2 12.83 -0.23 -14.12
N ILE A 3 12.67 0.23 -12.88
CA ILE A 3 11.79 -0.36 -11.87
C ILE A 3 10.77 0.70 -11.47
N PHE A 4 9.49 0.35 -11.53
CA PHE A 4 8.38 1.27 -11.26
C PHE A 4 7.56 0.81 -10.06
N LEU A 5 7.56 1.63 -9.00
CA LEU A 5 6.69 1.51 -7.84
C LEU A 5 5.34 2.14 -8.17
N VAL A 6 4.29 1.33 -8.25
CA VAL A 6 2.94 1.83 -8.54
C VAL A 6 2.38 2.49 -7.29
N ALA A 7 2.18 3.81 -7.31
CA ALA A 7 1.58 4.55 -6.20
C ALA A 7 0.05 4.49 -6.24
N THR A 8 -0.57 4.73 -5.09
CA THR A 8 -1.96 5.21 -5.11
C THR A 8 -1.94 6.68 -5.53
N PRO A 9 -2.78 7.14 -6.47
CA PRO A 9 -2.81 8.54 -6.89
C PRO A 9 -2.95 9.49 -5.68
N GLY A 10 -2.08 10.49 -5.62
CA GLY A 10 -1.97 11.44 -4.50
C GLY A 10 -0.93 11.04 -3.44
N LEU A 11 -0.30 9.87 -3.55
CA LEU A 11 0.72 9.36 -2.62
C LEU A 11 2.09 9.13 -3.29
N GLU A 12 2.31 9.71 -4.47
CA GLU A 12 3.59 9.62 -5.19
C GLU A 12 4.74 10.25 -4.39
N GLU A 13 4.53 11.43 -3.80
CA GLU A 13 5.55 12.15 -3.03
C GLU A 13 6.02 11.38 -1.78
N PRO A 14 5.13 10.92 -0.86
CA PRO A 14 5.59 10.14 0.29
C PRO A 14 6.20 8.79 -0.10
N LEU A 15 5.76 8.17 -1.20
CA LEU A 15 6.39 6.95 -1.72
C LEU A 15 7.81 7.22 -2.24
N ALA A 16 8.04 8.36 -2.89
CA ALA A 16 9.38 8.73 -3.37
C ALA A 16 10.32 9.02 -2.19
N ALA A 17 9.82 9.70 -1.15
CA ALA A 17 10.58 9.89 0.09
C ALA A 17 10.97 8.56 0.73
N GLU A 18 10.02 7.61 0.88
CA GLU A 18 10.31 6.26 1.37
C GLU A 18 11.39 5.56 0.53
N ALA A 19 11.27 5.60 -0.79
CA ALA A 19 12.24 4.94 -1.67
C ALA A 19 13.65 5.55 -1.54
N ARG A 20 13.76 6.89 -1.40
CA ARG A 20 15.05 7.56 -1.19
C ARG A 20 15.69 7.25 0.16
N GLU A 21 14.90 7.19 1.23
CA GLU A 21 15.37 6.76 2.56
C GLU A 21 15.90 5.33 2.55
N LEU A 22 15.31 4.46 1.72
CA LEU A 22 15.80 3.12 1.46
C LEU A 22 16.97 3.08 0.45
N GLY A 23 17.51 4.23 0.03
CA GLY A 23 18.69 4.32 -0.83
C GLY A 23 18.45 4.04 -2.31
N PHE A 24 17.20 4.14 -2.80
CA PHE A 24 16.92 4.11 -4.24
C PHE A 24 17.04 5.52 -4.84
N ASP A 25 17.63 5.68 -6.03
CA ASP A 25 17.62 6.96 -6.80
C ASP A 25 16.22 7.21 -7.40
N ALA A 26 15.27 7.53 -6.52
CA ALA A 26 13.85 7.51 -6.82
C ALA A 26 13.36 8.85 -7.40
N ARG A 27 12.65 8.77 -8.52
CA ARG A 27 12.05 9.90 -9.25
C ARG A 27 10.56 9.70 -9.41
N ILE A 28 9.79 10.76 -9.17
CA ILE A 28 8.34 10.72 -9.33
C ILE A 28 8.01 10.77 -10.83
N GLN A 29 7.01 10.00 -11.22
CA GLN A 29 6.34 10.11 -12.51
C GLN A 29 4.83 9.90 -12.32
N PRO A 30 3.98 10.20 -13.31
CA PRO A 30 2.55 10.01 -13.17
C PRO A 30 2.15 8.59 -12.71
N GLY A 31 1.48 8.50 -11.56
CA GLY A 31 0.98 7.25 -10.98
C GLY A 31 2.02 6.42 -10.22
N GLY A 32 3.23 6.93 -9.97
CA GLY A 32 4.22 6.20 -9.20
C GLY A 32 5.61 6.80 -9.12
N VAL A 33 6.56 5.95 -8.78
CA VAL A 33 7.96 6.31 -8.56
C VAL A 33 8.85 5.36 -9.34
N THR A 34 9.89 5.85 -9.99
CA THR A 34 10.84 5.05 -10.76
C THR A 34 12.26 5.20 -10.27
N PHE A 35 13.04 4.15 -10.45
CA PHE A 35 14.49 4.12 -10.30
C PHE A 35 15.05 3.03 -11.21
N THR A 36 16.37 2.93 -11.28
CA THR A 36 17.04 1.88 -12.08
C THR A 36 17.79 0.91 -11.18
N GLY A 37 17.84 -0.36 -11.57
CA GLY A 37 18.52 -1.41 -10.81
C GLY A 37 18.48 -2.77 -11.53
N GLY A 38 19.05 -3.78 -10.89
CA GLY A 38 18.95 -5.18 -11.30
C GLY A 38 17.85 -5.93 -10.54
N TRP A 39 17.87 -7.26 -10.66
CA TRP A 39 16.97 -8.13 -9.89
C TRP A 39 17.09 -7.98 -8.37
N PRO A 40 18.29 -7.80 -7.77
CA PRO A 40 18.40 -7.54 -6.34
C PRO A 40 17.61 -6.30 -5.89
N GLU A 41 17.61 -5.21 -6.66
CA GLU A 41 16.81 -4.02 -6.36
C GLU A 41 15.30 -4.28 -6.48
N VAL A 42 14.87 -5.08 -7.45
CA VAL A 42 13.47 -5.51 -7.59
C VAL A 42 13.02 -6.29 -6.35
N TRP A 43 13.81 -7.28 -5.92
CA TRP A 43 13.50 -8.11 -4.76
C TRP A 43 13.48 -7.27 -3.48
N ARG A 44 14.48 -6.39 -3.31
CA ARG A 44 14.58 -5.48 -2.17
C ARG A 44 13.41 -4.51 -2.10
N ALA A 45 12.97 -3.97 -3.24
CA ALA A 45 11.80 -3.09 -3.30
C ALA A 45 10.53 -3.83 -2.86
N ASN A 46 10.28 -5.04 -3.38
CA ASN A 46 9.14 -5.86 -2.95
C ASN A 46 9.17 -6.20 -1.46
N LEU A 47 10.37 -6.43 -0.90
CA LEU A 47 10.54 -6.75 0.50
C LEU A 47 10.31 -5.54 1.42
N LYS A 48 10.86 -4.37 1.07
CA LYS A 48 11.06 -3.24 2.00
C LYS A 48 10.10 -2.05 1.80
N ILE A 49 9.56 -1.84 0.61
CA ILE A 49 8.68 -0.69 0.32
C ILE A 49 7.29 -0.93 0.93
N ARG A 50 6.80 0.00 1.76
CA ARG A 50 5.45 -0.09 2.34
C ARG A 50 4.41 0.60 1.47
N GLY A 51 4.73 1.71 0.82
CA GLY A 51 3.74 2.57 0.17
C GLY A 51 3.27 2.14 -1.22
N ALA A 52 4.07 1.35 -1.94
CA ALA A 52 3.74 0.92 -3.29
C ALA A 52 2.61 -0.11 -3.27
N THR A 53 1.73 -0.05 -4.27
CA THR A 53 0.70 -1.08 -4.48
C THR A 53 1.28 -2.33 -5.15
N ARG A 54 2.31 -2.15 -6.00
CA ARG A 54 3.07 -3.15 -6.77
C ARG A 54 4.43 -2.60 -7.18
N VAL A 55 5.37 -3.50 -7.48
CA VAL A 55 6.66 -3.24 -8.11
C VAL A 55 6.65 -3.84 -9.51
N LEU A 56 6.86 -3.02 -10.53
CA LEU A 56 6.93 -3.46 -11.92
C LEU A 56 8.36 -3.36 -12.45
N ALA A 57 8.87 -4.43 -13.05
CA ALA A 57 10.11 -4.39 -13.83
C ALA A 57 9.78 -4.07 -15.29
N ARG A 58 10.21 -2.92 -15.81
CA ARG A 58 9.99 -2.52 -17.21
C ARG A 58 11.06 -3.17 -18.08
N ILE A 59 10.68 -4.24 -18.77
CA ILE A 59 11.59 -5.13 -19.50
C ILE A 59 11.82 -4.72 -20.96
N GLY A 60 10.99 -3.81 -21.48
CA GLY A 60 11.18 -3.27 -22.81
C GLY A 60 10.11 -2.27 -23.21
N ALA A 61 10.43 -1.47 -24.23
CA ALA A 61 9.49 -0.55 -24.84
C ALA A 61 9.74 -0.39 -26.33
N PHE A 62 8.67 -0.19 -27.11
CA PHE A 62 8.75 0.09 -28.54
C PHE A 62 7.51 0.85 -29.02
N ARG A 63 7.67 1.68 -30.06
CA ARG A 63 6.51 2.35 -30.68
C ARG A 63 5.70 1.38 -31.54
N ALA A 64 4.37 1.47 -31.47
CA ALA A 64 3.46 0.72 -32.32
C ALA A 64 2.20 1.56 -32.62
N MET A 65 2.03 1.95 -33.89
CA MET A 65 0.92 2.81 -34.34
C MET A 65 -0.25 2.02 -34.93
N HIS A 66 -0.05 0.74 -35.26
CA HIS A 66 -1.10 -0.13 -35.77
C HIS A 66 -0.87 -1.59 -35.34
N PRO A 67 -1.93 -2.43 -35.32
CA PRO A 67 -1.85 -3.75 -34.69
C PRO A 67 -0.82 -4.72 -35.31
N ALA A 68 -0.56 -4.63 -36.62
CA ALA A 68 0.46 -5.44 -37.29
C ALA A 68 1.89 -5.08 -36.83
N GLN A 69 2.15 -3.81 -36.50
CA GLN A 69 3.45 -3.40 -35.96
C GLN A 69 3.64 -3.93 -34.54
N LEU A 70 2.59 -3.89 -33.72
CA LEU A 70 2.60 -4.47 -32.37
C LEU A 70 2.92 -5.97 -32.43
N ASP A 71 2.22 -6.73 -33.27
CA ASP A 71 2.45 -8.17 -33.46
C ASP A 71 3.90 -8.47 -33.89
N LYS A 72 4.38 -7.82 -34.97
CA LYS A 72 5.75 -7.98 -35.46
C LYS A 72 6.82 -7.66 -34.40
N ARG A 73 6.61 -6.61 -33.61
CA ARG A 73 7.56 -6.20 -32.56
C ARG A 73 7.51 -7.12 -31.36
N ALA A 74 6.32 -7.55 -30.95
CA ALA A 74 6.14 -8.51 -29.87
C ALA A 74 6.79 -9.86 -30.21
N ARG A 75 6.64 -10.37 -31.45
CA ARG A 75 7.29 -11.61 -31.89
C ARG A 75 8.82 -11.57 -31.94
N ARG A 76 9.39 -10.37 -32.08
CA ARG A 76 10.85 -10.15 -32.06
C ARG A 76 11.41 -9.91 -30.67
N PHE A 77 10.55 -9.69 -29.67
CA PHE A 77 10.99 -9.43 -28.31
C PHE A 77 11.58 -10.72 -27.70
N PRO A 78 12.72 -10.66 -26.99
CA PRO A 78 13.39 -11.86 -26.48
C PRO A 78 12.70 -12.37 -25.20
N TRP A 79 11.52 -12.99 -25.34
CA TRP A 79 10.70 -13.43 -24.20
C TRP A 79 11.42 -14.40 -23.27
N ALA A 80 12.31 -15.25 -23.80
CA ALA A 80 13.05 -16.24 -23.02
C ALA A 80 13.98 -15.62 -21.96
N ASP A 81 14.40 -14.36 -22.14
CA ASP A 81 15.23 -13.64 -21.16
C ASP A 81 14.42 -13.27 -19.90
N TRP A 82 13.09 -13.27 -19.99
CA TRP A 82 12.20 -12.65 -19.00
C TRP A 82 11.11 -13.58 -18.47
N LEU A 83 10.74 -14.61 -19.23
CA LEU A 83 9.67 -15.56 -18.91
C LEU A 83 10.19 -16.99 -19.07
N ARG A 84 9.74 -17.86 -18.17
CA ARG A 84 10.03 -19.29 -18.27
C ARG A 84 9.01 -20.01 -19.16
N PRO A 85 9.42 -20.95 -20.02
CA PRO A 85 8.51 -21.76 -20.83
C PRO A 85 7.49 -22.59 -20.02
N ASP A 86 7.86 -23.01 -18.81
CA ASP A 86 7.07 -23.90 -17.97
C ASP A 86 6.12 -23.18 -16.99
N VAL A 87 6.15 -21.84 -16.95
CA VAL A 87 5.36 -21.04 -16.03
C VAL A 87 4.22 -20.35 -16.78
N PRO A 88 2.94 -20.52 -16.36
CA PRO A 88 1.83 -19.79 -16.95
C PRO A 88 1.97 -18.27 -16.80
N VAL A 89 1.50 -17.53 -17.81
CA VAL A 89 1.55 -16.06 -17.84
C VAL A 89 0.15 -15.48 -18.05
N ARG A 90 -0.22 -14.52 -17.22
CA ARG A 90 -1.40 -13.66 -17.40
C ARG A 90 -0.98 -12.40 -18.11
N ILE A 91 -1.79 -11.91 -19.06
CA ILE A 91 -1.52 -10.64 -19.74
C ILE A 91 -2.62 -9.64 -19.41
N GLU A 92 -2.21 -8.45 -19.00
CA GLU A 92 -3.11 -7.32 -18.80
C GLU A 92 -2.70 -6.16 -19.70
N ALA A 93 -3.63 -5.64 -20.48
CA ALA A 93 -3.37 -4.53 -21.38
C ALA A 93 -4.17 -3.28 -21.00
N THR A 94 -3.52 -2.13 -21.11
CA THR A 94 -4.17 -0.82 -21.08
C THR A 94 -3.67 0.03 -22.23
N SER A 95 -4.56 0.82 -22.82
CA SER A 95 -4.19 1.77 -23.87
C SER A 95 -4.83 3.12 -23.61
N ARG A 96 -4.05 4.19 -23.76
CA ARG A 96 -4.48 5.58 -23.60
C ARG A 96 -3.87 6.44 -24.69
N LYS A 97 -4.64 7.39 -25.23
CA LYS A 97 -4.17 8.37 -26.24
C LYS A 97 -3.35 7.73 -27.38
N SER A 98 -3.75 6.54 -27.82
CA SER A 98 -2.98 5.75 -28.80
C SER A 98 -3.90 5.20 -29.87
N ARG A 99 -3.35 4.97 -31.06
CA ARG A 99 -4.10 4.43 -32.21
C ARG A 99 -4.57 3.00 -31.98
N ILE A 100 -3.78 2.20 -31.26
CA ILE A 100 -4.16 0.85 -30.84
C ILE A 100 -4.89 0.95 -29.49
N TYR A 101 -6.22 1.02 -29.50
CA TYR A 101 -7.01 1.27 -28.28
C TYR A 101 -7.72 0.04 -27.69
N HIS A 102 -7.94 -1.02 -28.49
CA HIS A 102 -8.63 -2.22 -28.02
C HIS A 102 -7.73 -3.12 -27.17
N ALA A 103 -7.93 -3.14 -25.85
CA ALA A 103 -7.15 -3.95 -24.91
C ALA A 103 -7.14 -5.45 -25.26
N GLY A 104 -8.28 -6.05 -25.61
CA GLY A 104 -8.35 -7.46 -26.01
C GLY A 104 -7.51 -7.77 -27.25
N ALA A 105 -7.48 -6.87 -28.23
CA ALA A 105 -6.66 -7.04 -29.43
C ALA A 105 -5.15 -6.93 -29.16
N ILE A 106 -4.76 -6.16 -28.14
CA ILE A 106 -3.38 -6.10 -27.64
C ILE A 106 -3.03 -7.43 -26.97
N ILE A 107 -3.88 -7.89 -26.03
CA ILE A 107 -3.68 -9.14 -25.29
C ILE A 107 -3.48 -10.31 -26.25
N GLN A 108 -4.40 -10.52 -27.19
CA GLN A 108 -4.33 -11.62 -28.16
C GLN A 108 -3.02 -11.66 -28.95
N ARG A 109 -2.47 -10.50 -29.32
CA ARG A 109 -1.20 -10.40 -30.07
C ARG A 109 0.00 -10.73 -29.21
N ILE A 110 0.01 -10.25 -27.97
CA ILE A 110 1.09 -10.55 -27.02
C ILE A 110 1.06 -12.03 -26.62
N GLU A 111 -0.13 -12.60 -26.41
CA GLU A 111 -0.29 -14.04 -26.17
C GLU A 111 0.27 -14.88 -27.31
N ALA A 112 -0.11 -14.56 -28.56
CA ALA A 112 0.39 -15.26 -29.72
C ALA A 112 1.92 -15.15 -29.83
N ALA A 113 2.49 -13.96 -29.59
CA ALA A 113 3.93 -13.77 -29.60
C ALA A 113 4.66 -14.60 -28.53
N ILE A 114 4.10 -14.74 -27.32
CA ILE A 114 4.68 -15.54 -26.24
C ILE A 114 4.56 -17.04 -26.54
N ARG A 115 3.37 -17.51 -26.96
CA ARG A 115 3.15 -18.92 -27.33
C ARG A 115 4.08 -19.35 -28.47
N ASP A 116 4.21 -18.53 -29.50
CA ASP A 116 5.00 -18.87 -30.69
C ASP A 116 6.52 -18.77 -30.44
N SER A 117 6.97 -18.01 -29.44
CA SER A 117 8.40 -17.80 -29.17
C SER A 117 8.97 -18.74 -28.12
N ILE A 118 8.25 -18.97 -27.02
CA ILE A 118 8.75 -19.77 -25.88
C ILE A 118 7.79 -20.87 -25.44
N GLY A 119 6.58 -20.96 -26.02
CA GLY A 119 5.61 -22.00 -25.68
C GLY A 119 4.96 -21.87 -24.31
N ALA A 120 5.15 -20.75 -23.60
CA ALA A 120 4.60 -20.58 -22.25
C ALA A 120 3.06 -20.57 -22.25
N PRO A 121 2.41 -21.30 -21.31
CA PRO A 121 0.96 -21.34 -21.22
C PRO A 121 0.40 -19.97 -20.81
N ILE A 122 -0.80 -19.65 -21.29
CA ILE A 122 -1.52 -18.42 -20.92
C ILE A 122 -2.69 -18.82 -20.03
N ALA A 123 -2.78 -18.21 -18.84
CA ALA A 123 -3.85 -18.47 -17.88
C ALA A 123 -4.23 -17.21 -17.11
N GLU A 124 -5.51 -17.05 -16.74
CA GLU A 124 -5.99 -15.88 -16.01
C GLU A 124 -5.53 -15.87 -14.53
N ASP A 125 -5.31 -17.04 -13.94
CA ASP A 125 -4.83 -17.27 -12.58
C ASP A 125 -3.31 -17.53 -12.51
N ALA A 126 -2.60 -17.24 -13.60
CA ALA A 126 -1.15 -17.41 -13.68
C ALA A 126 -0.39 -16.64 -12.58
N PRO A 127 0.71 -17.21 -12.05
CA PRO A 127 1.48 -16.60 -10.98
C PRO A 127 2.29 -15.37 -11.46
N VAL A 128 2.56 -15.25 -12.76
CA VAL A 128 3.27 -14.13 -13.37
C VAL A 128 2.30 -13.33 -14.23
N THR A 129 2.29 -12.01 -14.06
CA THR A 129 1.49 -11.10 -14.89
C THR A 129 2.39 -10.19 -15.72
N LEU A 130 2.24 -10.23 -17.04
CA LEU A 130 2.79 -9.25 -17.96
C LEU A 130 1.79 -8.10 -18.15
N LYS A 131 2.21 -6.89 -17.77
CA LYS A 131 1.45 -5.65 -17.98
C LYS A 131 1.94 -4.95 -19.23
N VAL A 132 1.01 -4.72 -20.15
CA VAL A 132 1.23 -4.05 -21.43
C VAL A 132 0.53 -2.70 -21.38
N ARG A 133 1.29 -1.62 -21.38
CA ARG A 133 0.74 -0.25 -21.41
C ARG A 133 1.11 0.39 -22.73
N ILE A 134 0.12 0.85 -23.48
CA ILE A 134 0.32 1.67 -24.68
C ILE A 134 -0.15 3.10 -24.37
N GLU A 135 0.77 4.05 -24.41
CA GLU A 135 0.46 5.47 -24.21
C GLU A 135 1.22 6.33 -25.22
N ASP A 136 0.51 7.24 -25.88
CA ASP A 136 1.05 8.05 -27.00
C ASP A 136 1.82 7.21 -28.04
N ASP A 137 1.24 6.06 -28.38
CA ASP A 137 1.75 4.99 -29.25
C ASP A 137 3.06 4.31 -28.79
N LEU A 138 3.53 4.55 -27.56
CA LEU A 138 4.64 3.83 -26.93
C LEU A 138 4.11 2.63 -26.15
N CYS A 139 4.40 1.42 -26.63
CA CYS A 139 4.14 0.18 -25.92
C CYS A 139 5.26 -0.08 -24.91
N THR A 140 4.92 -0.18 -23.63
CA THR A 140 5.82 -0.58 -22.55
C THR A 140 5.39 -1.93 -22.01
N LEU A 141 6.34 -2.87 -21.94
CA LEU A 141 6.18 -4.20 -21.39
C LEU A 141 6.77 -4.23 -19.98
N SER A 142 5.96 -4.63 -19.00
CA SER A 142 6.39 -4.72 -17.61
C SER A 142 5.99 -6.04 -16.97
N LEU A 143 6.89 -6.66 -16.21
CA LEU A 143 6.53 -7.78 -15.34
C LEU A 143 6.02 -7.25 -14.01
N ASP A 144 4.87 -7.73 -13.56
CA ASP A 144 4.43 -7.58 -12.18
C ASP A 144 5.24 -8.52 -11.30
N THR A 145 6.20 -7.95 -10.57
CA THR A 145 7.13 -8.73 -9.74
C THR A 145 6.55 -9.02 -8.36
N SER A 146 5.45 -8.35 -7.98
CA SER A 146 4.81 -8.49 -6.67
C SER A 146 3.81 -9.64 -6.64
N GLY A 147 3.07 -9.85 -7.73
CA GLY A 147 1.91 -10.77 -7.77
C GLY A 147 0.70 -10.13 -7.08
N GLU A 148 0.30 -10.67 -5.92
CA GLU A 148 -0.72 -10.02 -5.10
C GLU A 148 -0.31 -8.59 -4.75
N SER A 149 -1.28 -7.69 -4.61
CA SER A 149 -0.96 -6.31 -4.24
C SER A 149 -0.25 -6.23 -2.89
N LEU A 150 0.75 -5.35 -2.79
CA LEU A 150 1.64 -5.26 -1.63
C LEU A 150 0.94 -4.94 -0.31
N HIS A 151 -0.26 -4.33 -0.33
CA HIS A 151 -1.03 -4.12 0.89
C HIS A 151 -1.36 -5.44 1.62
N ARG A 152 -1.47 -6.57 0.91
CA ARG A 152 -1.60 -7.89 1.53
C ARG A 152 -0.27 -8.32 2.15
N ARG A 153 0.00 -7.95 3.41
CA ARG A 153 1.30 -8.25 4.07
C ARG A 153 1.52 -9.72 4.43
N GLY A 154 0.47 -10.55 4.38
CA GLY A 154 0.49 -11.97 4.73
C GLY A 154 -0.09 -12.29 6.11
N HIS A 155 -0.11 -11.32 7.04
CA HIS A 155 -0.61 -11.53 8.41
C HIS A 155 -2.06 -11.09 8.65
N LYS A 156 -2.65 -10.26 7.79
CA LYS A 156 -4.00 -9.70 7.99
C LYS A 156 -5.09 -10.54 7.30
N GLN A 157 -5.64 -11.48 8.04
CA GLN A 157 -6.70 -12.38 7.54
C GLN A 157 -8.09 -11.96 8.03
N ALA A 158 -8.19 -11.34 9.20
CA ALA A 158 -9.45 -10.89 9.77
C ALA A 158 -9.74 -9.44 9.35
N VAL A 159 -10.81 -9.23 8.59
CA VAL A 159 -11.10 -7.96 7.92
C VAL A 159 -12.49 -7.45 8.32
N GLY A 160 -12.54 -6.22 8.84
CA GLY A 160 -13.80 -5.52 9.13
C GLY A 160 -14.46 -4.95 7.86
N LYS A 161 -15.56 -4.23 8.04
CA LYS A 161 -16.24 -3.54 6.92
C LYS A 161 -15.34 -2.41 6.38
N ALA A 162 -14.96 -2.47 5.11
CA ALA A 162 -14.16 -1.45 4.39
C ALA A 162 -12.84 -1.06 5.11
N PRO A 163 -11.87 -1.98 5.24
CA PRO A 163 -10.61 -1.70 5.93
C PRO A 163 -9.76 -0.67 5.19
N MET A 164 -9.02 0.13 5.96
CA MET A 164 -7.87 0.86 5.43
C MET A 164 -6.86 -0.13 4.83
N ARG A 165 -6.31 0.20 3.66
CA ARG A 165 -5.22 -0.58 3.06
C ARG A 165 -3.91 -0.26 3.78
N GLU A 166 -3.11 -1.28 4.04
CA GLU A 166 -1.83 -1.24 4.72
C GLU A 166 -0.85 -0.28 4.06
N THR A 167 -0.77 -0.28 2.73
CA THR A 167 0.08 0.64 1.96
C THR A 167 -0.33 2.10 2.19
N MET A 168 -1.63 2.36 2.30
CA MET A 168 -2.17 3.70 2.53
C MET A 168 -1.99 4.14 3.99
N ALA A 169 -2.19 3.22 4.94
CA ALA A 169 -1.94 3.47 6.36
C ALA A 169 -0.48 3.87 6.61
N ALA A 170 0.49 3.13 6.03
CA ALA A 170 1.91 3.45 6.12
C ALA A 170 2.24 4.85 5.55
N MET A 171 1.64 5.22 4.42
CA MET A 171 1.83 6.55 3.83
C MET A 171 1.20 7.66 4.66
N PHE A 172 0.06 7.44 5.29
CA PHE A 172 -0.56 8.42 6.18
C PHE A 172 0.21 8.60 7.48
N LEU A 173 0.73 7.52 8.08
CA LEU A 173 1.65 7.62 9.21
C LEU A 173 2.87 8.48 8.85
N ARG A 174 3.50 8.20 7.70
CA ARG A 174 4.62 8.99 7.17
C ARG A 174 4.26 10.47 6.95
N LEU A 175 3.12 10.76 6.32
CA LEU A 175 2.66 12.14 6.10
C LEU A 175 2.39 12.87 7.41
N CYS A 176 1.93 12.16 8.44
CA CYS A 176 1.83 12.67 9.81
C CYS A 176 3.18 12.88 10.49
N GLY A 177 4.31 12.53 9.85
CA GLY A 177 5.66 12.65 10.39
C GLY A 177 6.02 11.55 11.39
N PHE A 178 5.35 10.39 11.32
CA PHE A 178 5.67 9.24 12.17
C PHE A 178 6.93 8.52 11.68
N ASN A 179 7.87 8.27 12.58
CA ASN A 179 9.14 7.60 12.29
C ASN A 179 9.40 6.33 13.12
N GLY A 180 8.46 5.93 13.98
CA GLY A 180 8.61 4.76 14.86
C GLY A 180 9.04 5.06 16.30
N ALA A 181 9.32 6.32 16.65
CA ALA A 181 9.82 6.66 17.98
C ALA A 181 8.69 6.99 18.98
N GLU A 182 7.70 7.76 18.55
CA GLU A 182 6.59 8.25 19.37
C GLU A 182 5.42 7.26 19.48
N PRO A 183 4.54 7.39 20.51
CA PRO A 183 3.35 6.55 20.59
C PRO A 183 2.32 6.90 19.51
N VAL A 184 1.53 5.91 19.12
CA VAL A 184 0.39 6.06 18.20
C VAL A 184 -0.89 5.53 18.84
N LEU A 185 -1.96 6.29 18.69
CA LEU A 185 -3.30 5.90 19.09
C LEU A 185 -4.27 5.97 17.90
N ASP A 186 -5.03 4.91 17.68
CA ASP A 186 -6.18 4.91 16.76
C ASP A 186 -7.47 4.61 17.55
N PRO A 187 -8.31 5.62 17.84
CA PRO A 187 -9.46 5.44 18.72
C PRO A 187 -10.70 4.87 18.02
N MET A 188 -10.61 4.57 16.72
CA MET A 188 -11.63 3.86 15.95
C MET A 188 -10.94 2.85 15.01
N CYS A 189 -10.13 1.99 15.61
CA CYS A 189 -9.11 1.23 14.90
C CYS A 189 -9.64 0.13 13.99
N GLY A 190 -10.90 -0.26 14.14
CA GLY A 190 -11.47 -1.38 13.41
C GLY A 190 -10.60 -2.63 13.54
N SER A 191 -10.05 -3.09 12.42
CA SER A 191 -9.15 -4.26 12.36
C SER A 191 -7.67 -3.98 12.72
N GLY A 192 -7.36 -2.78 13.25
CA GLY A 192 -6.05 -2.44 13.81
C GLY A 192 -5.00 -1.93 12.83
N THR A 193 -5.37 -1.57 11.60
CA THR A 193 -4.40 -1.32 10.50
C THR A 193 -3.33 -0.28 10.84
N PHE A 194 -3.71 0.90 11.35
CA PHE A 194 -2.73 1.95 11.68
C PHE A 194 -1.80 1.53 12.81
N VAL A 195 -2.38 0.93 13.85
CA VAL A 195 -1.64 0.48 15.04
C VAL A 195 -0.61 -0.59 14.68
N ILE A 196 -1.00 -1.56 13.85
CA ILE A 196 -0.12 -2.64 13.40
C ILE A 196 0.98 -2.12 12.48
N GLU A 197 0.66 -1.26 11.50
CA GLU A 197 1.69 -0.67 10.62
C GLU A 197 2.66 0.24 11.41
N ALA A 198 2.18 0.97 12.42
CA ALA A 198 3.03 1.78 13.29
C ALA A 198 4.00 0.90 14.10
N ALA A 199 3.50 -0.18 14.68
CA ALA A 199 4.32 -1.16 15.40
C ALA A 199 5.33 -1.86 14.48
N GLU A 200 4.95 -2.21 13.24
CA GLU A 200 5.88 -2.78 12.26
C GLU A 200 7.01 -1.83 11.86
N ILE A 201 6.71 -0.54 11.68
CA ILE A 201 7.70 0.50 11.39
C ILE A 201 8.68 0.59 12.55
N ALA A 202 8.18 0.69 13.78
CA ALA A 202 8.99 0.82 14.98
C ALA A 202 9.86 -0.41 15.28
N ALA A 203 9.34 -1.60 15.01
CA ALA A 203 10.09 -2.85 15.15
C ALA A 203 11.08 -3.11 13.98
N GLY A 204 11.15 -2.22 12.99
CA GLY A 204 12.05 -2.34 11.84
C GLY A 204 11.73 -3.51 10.91
N LEU A 205 10.49 -4.03 10.95
CA LEU A 205 10.11 -5.24 10.24
C LEU A 205 9.84 -4.95 8.77
N ALA A 206 10.36 -5.78 7.86
CA ALA A 206 10.05 -5.63 6.45
C ALA A 206 8.56 -5.97 6.15
N PRO A 207 7.82 -5.13 5.40
CA PRO A 207 6.41 -5.39 5.08
C PRO A 207 6.21 -6.64 4.23
N GLY A 208 7.23 -7.05 3.46
CA GLY A 208 7.19 -8.22 2.59
C GLY A 208 7.62 -9.54 3.23
N ARG A 209 7.94 -9.57 4.53
CA ARG A 209 8.62 -10.72 5.18
C ARG A 209 7.79 -12.00 5.28
N MET A 210 6.45 -11.90 5.25
CA MET A 210 5.53 -13.02 5.49
C MET A 210 4.74 -13.42 4.23
N ARG A 211 5.27 -13.13 3.04
CA ARG A 211 4.57 -13.39 1.78
C ARG A 211 5.53 -13.82 0.67
N HIS A 212 4.95 -14.43 -0.37
CA HIS A 212 5.63 -14.75 -1.61
C HIS A 212 5.43 -13.65 -2.65
N PHE A 213 6.30 -13.67 -3.65
CA PHE A 213 6.30 -12.72 -4.76
C PHE A 213 6.37 -13.41 -6.12
N ALA A 214 5.79 -12.78 -7.14
CA ALA A 214 5.79 -13.30 -8.50
C ALA A 214 7.20 -13.43 -9.10
N PHE A 215 8.17 -12.61 -8.66
CA PHE A 215 9.55 -12.71 -9.15
C PHE A 215 10.21 -14.06 -8.83
N GLU A 216 9.72 -14.81 -7.83
CA GLU A 216 10.22 -16.14 -7.48
C GLU A 216 10.02 -17.16 -8.62
N GLN A 217 9.13 -16.84 -9.58
CA GLN A 217 8.81 -17.65 -10.76
C GLN A 217 9.52 -17.17 -12.04
N LEU A 218 10.35 -16.13 -11.99
CA LEU A 218 11.01 -15.56 -13.16
C LEU A 218 12.38 -16.22 -13.44
N PRO A 219 12.87 -16.18 -14.69
CA PRO A 219 14.21 -16.65 -15.01
C PRO A 219 15.29 -15.95 -14.16
N GLY A 220 16.29 -16.72 -13.73
CA GLY A 220 17.42 -16.18 -12.95
C GLY A 220 17.11 -15.84 -11.49
N PHE A 221 15.97 -16.28 -10.94
CA PHE A 221 15.70 -16.16 -9.50
C PHE A 221 16.74 -16.96 -8.69
N ASP A 222 17.46 -16.28 -7.80
CA ASP A 222 18.42 -16.88 -6.87
C ASP A 222 17.78 -17.02 -5.49
N ALA A 223 17.31 -18.23 -5.18
CA ALA A 223 16.68 -18.54 -3.91
C ALA A 223 17.61 -18.33 -2.70
N GLN A 224 18.93 -18.57 -2.84
CA GLN A 224 19.87 -18.41 -1.73
C GLN A 224 20.12 -16.94 -1.42
N LEU A 225 20.32 -16.12 -2.45
CA LEU A 225 20.42 -14.66 -2.27
C LEU A 225 19.12 -14.08 -1.73
N TRP A 226 17.98 -14.56 -2.20
CA TRP A 226 16.69 -14.11 -1.70
C TRP A 226 16.45 -14.48 -0.23
N GLU A 227 16.73 -15.71 0.18
CA GLU A 227 16.62 -16.10 1.59
C GLU A 227 17.54 -15.26 2.49
N ARG A 228 18.77 -14.97 2.06
CA ARG A 228 19.66 -14.04 2.78
C ARG A 228 19.11 -12.62 2.86
N MET A 229 18.43 -12.14 1.81
CA MET A 229 17.82 -10.81 1.79
C MET A 229 16.55 -10.75 2.67
N ARG A 230 15.75 -11.83 2.64
CA ARG A 230 14.50 -11.97 3.39
C ARG A 230 14.76 -12.21 4.87
N ALA A 231 15.90 -12.81 5.23
CA ALA A 231 16.31 -13.06 6.61
C ALA A 231 16.13 -11.79 7.46
N ALA A 232 15.01 -11.74 8.17
CA ALA A 232 14.70 -10.64 9.06
C ALA A 232 15.46 -10.88 10.37
N PRO A 233 15.98 -9.82 11.02
CA PRO A 233 16.32 -9.94 12.42
C PRO A 233 15.07 -10.42 13.17
N ALA A 234 15.27 -11.20 14.24
CA ALA A 234 14.18 -11.54 15.15
C ALA A 234 13.45 -10.26 15.55
N ILE A 235 12.13 -10.34 15.74
CA ILE A 235 11.35 -9.20 16.23
C ILE A 235 12.04 -8.73 17.53
N PRO A 236 12.45 -7.45 17.61
CA PRO A 236 13.13 -6.97 18.79
C PRO A 236 12.22 -7.13 20.02
N PRO A 237 12.80 -7.27 21.23
CA PRO A 237 12.01 -7.27 22.45
C PRO A 237 11.08 -6.07 22.48
N ALA A 238 9.86 -6.30 22.96
CA ALA A 238 8.89 -5.21 23.06
C ALA A 238 9.42 -4.11 23.99
N PRO A 239 9.06 -2.83 23.75
CA PRO A 239 9.37 -1.77 24.69
C PRO A 239 8.75 -2.05 26.06
N ALA A 240 9.38 -1.54 27.14
CA ALA A 240 8.90 -1.74 28.51
C ALA A 240 7.48 -1.21 28.76
N ALA A 241 7.06 -0.20 27.99
CA ALA A 241 5.69 0.30 27.95
C ALA A 241 5.17 0.21 26.51
N ILE A 242 3.96 -0.33 26.35
CA ILE A 242 3.29 -0.41 25.04
C ILE A 242 3.09 1.02 24.52
N ARG A 243 3.40 1.24 23.23
CA ARG A 243 3.32 2.57 22.58
C ARG A 243 2.25 2.67 21.50
N TYR A 244 1.69 1.53 21.07
CA TYR A 244 0.80 1.45 19.92
C TYR A 244 -0.58 0.97 20.38
N HIS A 245 -1.52 1.89 20.47
CA HIS A 245 -2.82 1.67 21.08
C HIS A 245 -3.93 1.77 20.03
N GLY A 246 -4.92 0.90 20.13
CA GLY A 246 -6.14 0.98 19.33
C GLY A 246 -7.37 0.77 20.19
N SER A 247 -8.43 1.54 19.94
CA SER A 247 -9.74 1.26 20.52
C SER A 247 -10.83 1.26 19.46
N ASP A 248 -11.91 0.57 19.74
CA ASP A 248 -13.11 0.56 18.91
C ASP A 248 -14.31 0.14 19.78
N ARG A 249 -15.48 0.70 19.49
CA ARG A 249 -16.72 0.32 20.17
C ARG A 249 -17.20 -1.08 19.77
N ASP A 250 -16.78 -1.59 18.62
CA ASP A 250 -17.14 -2.92 18.13
C ASP A 250 -16.17 -3.98 18.70
N ALA A 251 -16.68 -4.82 19.60
CA ALA A 251 -15.91 -5.91 20.20
C ALA A 251 -15.42 -6.94 19.16
N GLY A 252 -16.17 -7.12 18.06
CA GLY A 252 -15.74 -7.94 16.93
C GLY A 252 -14.52 -7.34 16.24
N ALA A 253 -14.47 -6.01 16.07
CA ALA A 253 -13.33 -5.31 15.51
C ALA A 253 -12.07 -5.48 16.37
N ILE A 254 -12.21 -5.33 17.69
CA ILE A 254 -11.12 -5.53 18.65
C ILE A 254 -10.60 -6.97 18.68
N ARG A 255 -11.48 -7.97 18.55
CA ARG A 255 -11.03 -9.36 18.38
C ARG A 255 -10.18 -9.50 17.11
N MET A 256 -10.64 -8.95 15.98
CA MET A 256 -9.89 -9.00 14.72
C MET A 256 -8.54 -8.28 14.80
N SER A 257 -8.46 -7.14 15.47
CA SER A 257 -7.19 -6.39 15.61
C SER A 257 -6.16 -7.17 16.42
N ARG A 258 -6.56 -7.79 17.55
CA ARG A 258 -5.71 -8.67 18.35
C ARG A 258 -5.22 -9.88 17.54
N GLU A 259 -6.12 -10.57 16.84
CA GLU A 259 -5.74 -11.70 15.99
C GLU A 259 -4.77 -11.32 14.86
N ASN A 260 -4.94 -10.13 14.25
CA ASN A 260 -4.04 -9.64 13.22
C ASN A 260 -2.66 -9.26 13.79
N ALA A 261 -2.62 -8.63 14.97
CA ALA A 261 -1.37 -8.31 15.66
C ALA A 261 -0.61 -9.58 16.10
N GLY A 262 -1.32 -10.59 16.62
CA GLY A 262 -0.76 -11.91 16.92
C GLY A 262 -0.15 -12.58 15.68
N ARG A 263 -0.88 -12.60 14.55
CA ARG A 263 -0.35 -13.09 13.27
C ARG A 263 0.86 -12.30 12.76
N ALA A 264 0.96 -11.00 13.07
CA ALA A 264 2.12 -10.18 12.72
C ALA A 264 3.33 -10.35 13.66
N GLY A 265 3.14 -11.05 14.79
CA GLY A 265 4.14 -11.20 15.85
C GLY A 265 4.28 -9.96 16.75
N LEU A 266 3.26 -9.10 16.79
CA LEU A 266 3.29 -7.78 17.44
C LEU A 266 2.31 -7.65 18.62
N GLU A 267 1.86 -8.77 19.18
CA GLU A 267 0.92 -8.77 20.30
C GLU A 267 1.49 -8.05 21.53
N SER A 268 2.76 -8.25 21.85
CA SER A 268 3.44 -7.52 22.94
C SER A 268 3.78 -6.07 22.62
N TRP A 269 3.63 -5.65 21.36
CA TRP A 269 3.91 -4.27 20.91
C TRP A 269 2.65 -3.41 20.88
N THR A 270 1.46 -4.01 20.97
CA THR A 270 0.19 -3.35 20.70
C THR A 270 -0.82 -3.59 21.80
N GLN A 271 -1.69 -2.62 22.07
CA GLN A 271 -2.80 -2.76 23.00
C GLN A 271 -4.10 -2.39 22.30
N PHE A 272 -5.09 -3.29 22.36
CA PHE A 272 -6.39 -3.09 21.76
C PHE A 272 -7.51 -3.20 22.78
N GLU A 273 -8.37 -2.19 22.86
CA GLU A 273 -9.41 -2.07 23.88
C GLU A 273 -10.80 -1.83 23.28
N ASN A 274 -11.82 -2.49 23.83
CA ASN A 274 -13.20 -2.22 23.45
C ASN A 274 -13.71 -1.03 24.24
N LEU A 275 -13.64 0.16 23.63
CA LEU A 275 -13.89 1.43 24.30
C LEU A 275 -14.55 2.41 23.33
N PRO A 276 -15.63 3.11 23.72
CA PRO A 276 -16.19 4.19 22.93
C PRO A 276 -15.31 5.46 23.03
N ILE A 277 -15.46 6.36 22.06
CA ILE A 277 -14.67 7.60 22.02
C ILE A 277 -14.87 8.50 23.25
N SER A 278 -16.06 8.48 23.87
CA SER A 278 -16.38 9.27 25.06
C SER A 278 -15.47 8.94 26.26
N ASP A 279 -15.03 7.69 26.33
CA ASP A 279 -14.31 7.15 27.47
C ASP A 279 -12.80 7.10 27.20
N LEU A 280 -12.39 7.51 25.99
CA LEU A 280 -11.00 7.51 25.55
C LEU A 280 -10.11 8.31 26.50
N GLN A 281 -9.05 7.67 26.97
CA GLN A 281 -8.00 8.30 27.76
C GLN A 281 -6.71 8.42 26.95
N ARG A 282 -5.93 9.45 27.27
CA ARG A 282 -4.59 9.60 26.73
C ARG A 282 -3.69 8.51 27.32
N PRO A 283 -2.93 7.76 26.49
CA PRO A 283 -1.90 6.86 27.00
C PRO A 283 -0.89 7.61 27.89
N GLU A 284 -0.33 6.90 28.87
CA GLU A 284 0.74 7.44 29.70
C GLU A 284 2.01 7.71 28.87
N GLY A 285 2.81 8.69 29.28
CA GLY A 285 4.06 9.05 28.62
C GLY A 285 3.98 10.31 27.75
N PRO A 286 4.99 10.51 26.87
CA PRO A 286 5.10 11.72 26.07
C PRO A 286 4.01 11.80 25.00
N PRO A 287 3.71 13.02 24.49
CA PRO A 287 2.80 13.16 23.37
C PRO A 287 3.24 12.39 22.12
N GLY A 288 2.25 11.98 21.34
CA GLY A 288 2.46 11.19 20.12
C GLY A 288 1.53 11.60 18.99
N LEU A 289 1.05 10.62 18.25
CA LEU A 289 0.16 10.77 17.11
C LEU A 289 -1.18 10.06 17.36
N VAL A 290 -2.28 10.80 17.30
CA VAL A 290 -3.60 10.20 17.08
C VAL A 290 -3.81 10.11 15.58
N ILE A 291 -4.05 8.92 15.05
CA ILE A 291 -4.41 8.74 13.63
C ILE A 291 -5.69 7.92 13.52
N ILE A 292 -6.67 8.45 12.79
CA ILE A 292 -8.04 7.93 12.83
C ILE A 292 -8.68 7.93 11.45
N ASN A 293 -9.36 6.82 11.12
CA ASN A 293 -10.23 6.69 9.96
C ASN A 293 -11.67 6.48 10.42
N PRO A 294 -12.32 7.53 10.97
CA PRO A 294 -13.67 7.42 11.49
C PRO A 294 -14.65 7.09 10.35
N PRO A 295 -15.87 6.62 10.67
CA PRO A 295 -16.88 6.41 9.64
C PRO A 295 -17.15 7.68 8.82
N TYR A 296 -17.31 7.52 7.51
CA TYR A 296 -17.73 8.56 6.57
C TYR A 296 -18.54 7.99 5.39
N GLY A 297 -19.18 8.90 4.63
CA GLY A 297 -19.97 8.57 3.45
C GLY A 297 -21.42 8.14 3.74
N ALA A 298 -22.24 8.09 2.69
CA ALA A 298 -23.69 7.86 2.77
C ALA A 298 -24.13 6.44 3.18
N ARG A 299 -23.20 5.58 3.64
CA ARG A 299 -23.49 4.19 4.02
C ARG A 299 -23.97 4.02 5.48
N ILE A 300 -23.88 5.08 6.28
CA ILE A 300 -24.60 5.18 7.55
C ILE A 300 -25.81 6.05 7.23
N GLY A 301 -27.00 5.44 7.16
CA GLY A 301 -28.23 6.00 6.58
C GLY A 301 -28.78 7.29 7.19
N ASN A 302 -28.05 7.94 8.10
CA ASN A 302 -28.42 9.23 8.66
C ASN A 302 -27.17 10.11 8.89
N LYS A 303 -27.14 11.31 8.30
CA LYS A 303 -25.99 12.23 8.38
C LYS A 303 -25.81 12.83 9.78
N GLY A 304 -26.89 13.10 10.51
CA GLY A 304 -26.84 13.74 11.84
C GLY A 304 -25.96 13.01 12.86
N PRO A 305 -26.16 11.69 13.09
CA PRO A 305 -25.30 10.90 13.98
C PRO A 305 -23.80 10.94 13.63
N LEU A 306 -23.47 11.14 12.35
CA LEU A 306 -22.10 11.22 11.88
C LEU A 306 -21.43 12.53 12.29
N PHE A 307 -22.14 13.66 12.15
CA PHE A 307 -21.66 14.95 12.64
C PHE A 307 -21.51 14.98 14.16
N GLY A 308 -22.46 14.41 14.90
CA GLY A 308 -22.39 14.29 16.35
C GLY A 308 -21.17 13.47 16.81
N LEU A 309 -20.88 12.36 16.13
CA LEU A 309 -19.69 11.55 16.39
C LEU A 309 -18.39 12.34 16.16
N HIS A 310 -18.27 13.06 15.03
CA HIS A 310 -17.08 13.86 14.73
C HIS A 310 -16.93 15.03 15.71
N ALA A 311 -18.02 15.66 16.15
CA ALA A 311 -18.00 16.70 17.18
C ALA A 311 -17.50 16.16 18.53
N ALA A 312 -18.06 15.03 19.00
CA ALA A 312 -17.63 14.39 20.25
C ALA A 312 -16.17 13.93 20.20
N LEU A 313 -15.72 13.38 19.05
CA LEU A 313 -14.31 13.07 18.82
C LEU A 313 -13.43 14.30 19.01
N GLY A 314 -13.80 15.42 18.40
CA GLY A 314 -13.04 16.66 18.49
C GLY A 314 -13.02 17.30 19.88
N GLU A 315 -14.11 17.19 20.64
CA GLU A 315 -14.19 17.59 22.05
C GLU A 315 -13.21 16.79 22.91
N VAL A 316 -13.29 15.45 22.86
CA VAL A 316 -12.40 14.55 23.62
C VAL A 316 -10.93 14.79 23.29
N LEU A 317 -10.59 14.97 22.01
CA LEU A 317 -9.20 15.20 21.59
C LEU A 317 -8.67 16.55 22.10
N ARG A 318 -9.45 17.63 22.03
CA ARG A 318 -9.01 18.95 22.54
C ARG A 318 -8.86 18.95 24.07
N GLU A 319 -9.73 18.26 24.78
CA GLU A 319 -9.69 18.21 26.24
C GLU A 319 -8.55 17.35 26.78
N ARG A 320 -8.28 16.20 26.15
CA ARG A 320 -7.46 15.14 26.76
C ARG A 320 -6.11 14.92 26.07
N PHE A 321 -5.92 15.42 24.85
CA PHE A 321 -4.74 15.11 24.01
C PHE A 321 -3.84 16.32 23.73
N SER A 322 -3.73 17.26 24.68
CA SER A 322 -2.79 18.38 24.57
C SER A 322 -1.36 17.90 24.23
N GLY A 323 -0.75 18.57 23.26
CA GLY A 323 0.58 18.25 22.73
C GLY A 323 0.61 17.13 21.67
N TRP A 324 -0.47 16.37 21.47
CA TRP A 324 -0.52 15.33 20.44
C TRP A 324 -0.82 15.92 19.07
N ARG A 325 -0.24 15.32 18.02
CA ARG A 325 -0.63 15.61 16.64
C ARG A 325 -1.81 14.73 16.24
N ILE A 326 -2.67 15.22 15.37
CA ILE A 326 -3.84 14.47 14.87
C ILE A 326 -3.75 14.29 13.35
N GLY A 327 -3.99 13.06 12.88
CA GLY A 327 -4.25 12.72 11.49
C GLY A 327 -5.66 12.14 11.35
N LEU A 328 -6.54 12.81 10.59
CA LEU A 328 -7.92 12.37 10.38
C LEU A 328 -8.17 12.08 8.89
N VAL A 329 -8.68 10.89 8.61
CA VAL A 329 -9.04 10.47 7.25
C VAL A 329 -10.54 10.61 7.03
N THR A 330 -10.94 11.36 6.00
CA THR A 330 -12.36 11.45 5.61
C THR A 330 -12.53 11.83 4.14
N SER A 331 -13.67 11.45 3.56
CA SER A 331 -14.11 11.94 2.25
C SER A 331 -14.85 13.28 2.31
N ASP A 332 -15.22 13.77 3.50
CA ASP A 332 -16.09 14.93 3.66
C ASP A 332 -15.44 16.00 4.55
N ALA A 333 -15.22 17.19 3.98
CA ALA A 333 -14.64 18.34 4.68
C ALA A 333 -15.54 18.86 5.81
N ALA A 334 -16.86 18.73 5.69
CA ALA A 334 -17.78 19.15 6.73
C ALA A 334 -17.64 18.29 7.99
N LEU A 335 -17.36 16.98 7.84
CA LEU A 335 -17.07 16.09 8.96
C LEU A 335 -15.76 16.45 9.66
N ALA A 336 -14.69 16.72 8.89
CA ALA A 336 -13.44 17.20 9.48
C ALA A 336 -13.66 18.50 10.26
N ARG A 337 -14.37 19.48 9.69
CA ARG A 337 -14.68 20.75 10.39
C ARG A 337 -15.55 20.56 11.62
N ALA A 338 -16.45 19.59 11.64
CA ALA A 338 -17.29 19.30 12.80
C ALA A 338 -16.50 18.93 14.07
N THR A 339 -15.28 18.44 13.92
CA THR A 339 -14.38 18.17 15.07
C THR A 339 -13.92 19.45 15.79
N GLY A 340 -13.96 20.62 15.13
CA GLY A 340 -13.39 21.85 15.69
C GLY A 340 -11.89 21.81 15.92
N LEU A 341 -11.17 20.85 15.33
CA LEU A 341 -9.71 20.75 15.42
C LEU A 341 -9.03 21.76 14.46
N PRO A 342 -7.85 22.29 14.83
CA PRO A 342 -7.13 23.30 14.05
C PRO A 342 -6.35 22.65 12.89
N PHE A 343 -7.05 22.09 11.93
CA PHE A 343 -6.42 21.44 10.77
C PHE A 343 -5.73 22.45 9.85
N TYR A 344 -4.58 22.04 9.31
CA TYR A 344 -3.97 22.69 8.16
C TYR A 344 -4.78 22.43 6.87
N GLU A 345 -4.37 23.04 5.77
CA GLU A 345 -4.85 22.67 4.43
C GLU A 345 -4.67 21.15 4.22
N PRO A 346 -5.74 20.42 3.88
CA PRO A 346 -5.66 18.97 3.76
C PRO A 346 -4.80 18.56 2.56
N GLY A 347 -4.24 17.35 2.65
CA GLY A 347 -3.49 16.75 1.55
C GLY A 347 -4.33 16.50 0.28
N PRO A 348 -3.69 15.98 -0.79
CA PRO A 348 -4.38 15.71 -2.05
C PRO A 348 -5.51 14.70 -1.89
N TYR A 349 -6.43 14.69 -2.86
CA TYR A 349 -7.44 13.64 -2.95
C TYR A 349 -6.80 12.30 -3.29
N ILE A 350 -7.13 11.28 -2.49
CA ILE A 350 -6.58 9.94 -2.60
C ILE A 350 -7.72 8.96 -2.91
N ALA A 351 -7.52 8.12 -3.91
CA ALA A 351 -8.52 7.13 -4.31
C ALA A 351 -8.56 5.95 -3.32
N HIS A 352 -9.73 5.68 -2.74
CA HIS A 352 -9.93 4.58 -1.80
C HIS A 352 -11.30 3.91 -2.02
N GLY A 353 -11.30 2.70 -2.58
CA GLY A 353 -12.52 1.87 -2.70
C GLY A 353 -13.67 2.53 -3.50
N GLY A 354 -13.36 3.32 -4.52
CA GLY A 354 -14.34 4.09 -5.32
C GLY A 354 -14.68 5.47 -4.76
N LEU A 355 -14.21 5.80 -3.55
CA LEU A 355 -14.31 7.14 -2.95
C LEU A 355 -13.00 7.91 -3.14
N LYS A 356 -13.08 9.23 -2.95
CA LYS A 356 -11.92 10.11 -2.78
C LYS A 356 -11.88 10.57 -1.33
N ILE A 357 -10.76 10.31 -0.65
CA ILE A 357 -10.51 10.70 0.74
C ILE A 357 -9.38 11.71 0.80
N ARG A 358 -9.25 12.41 1.92
CA ARG A 358 -8.11 13.27 2.25
C ARG A 358 -7.63 13.00 3.66
N LEU A 359 -6.33 13.20 3.88
CA LEU A 359 -5.73 13.28 5.20
C LEU A 359 -5.76 14.73 5.68
N TRP A 360 -6.36 14.95 6.85
CA TRP A 360 -6.39 16.21 7.56
C TRP A 360 -5.42 16.13 8.73
N GLN A 361 -4.60 17.15 8.92
CA GLN A 361 -3.51 17.12 9.88
C GLN A 361 -3.51 18.37 10.75
N THR A 362 -3.19 18.21 12.03
CA THR A 362 -2.93 19.31 12.94
C THR A 362 -1.44 19.35 13.30
N GLY A 363 -1.00 20.49 13.84
CA GLY A 363 0.16 20.51 14.73
C GLY A 363 -0.18 19.84 16.08
N PRO A 364 0.70 19.97 17.09
CA PRO A 364 0.35 19.66 18.47
C PRO A 364 -0.91 20.44 18.91
N LEU A 365 -1.87 19.77 19.55
CA LEU A 365 -3.08 20.37 20.11
C LEU A 365 -2.83 21.26 21.33
#